data_AF-A0A359KFR0-F1
#
_entry.id   AF-A0A359KFR0-F1
#
_cell.length_a   1.000
_cell.length_b   1.000
_cell.length_c   1.000
_cell.angle_alpha   90.00
_cell.angle_beta   90.00
_cell.angle_gamma   90.00
#
_symmetry.space_group_name_H-M   'P 1'
#
loop_
_entity.id
_entity.type
_entity.pdbx_description
1 polymer ?
#
loop_
_entity_poly.entity_id
_entity_poly.type
_entity_poly.pdbx_seq_one_letter_code
_entity_poly.pdbx_strand_id
1 'polypeptide(L)' 'MRIEVNGEARDTAATTILGLVQELSLDPKKVAVERNLEIVPRSLHGETALAEGDKIELVQFVGGG' A
#
# COMPACT_ATOMS: atom_id res chain seq x y z
N MET A 1 -5.71 -12.42 1.73
CA MET A 1 -4.90 -12.49 2.97
C MET A 1 -5.31 -11.36 3.90
N ARG A 2 -5.08 -11.51 5.21
CA ARG A 2 -5.38 -10.46 6.19
C ARG A 2 -4.14 -9.64 6.50
N ILE A 3 -4.26 -8.31 6.38
CA ILE A 3 -3.20 -7.32 6.64
C ILE A 3 -3.76 -6.18 7.49
N GLU A 4 -2.90 -5.27 7.92
CA GLU A 4 -3.26 -4.00 8.56
C GLU A 4 -2.97 -2.86 7.57
N VAL A 5 -3.95 -1.99 7.33
CA VAL A 5 -3.79 -0.80 6.48
C VAL A 5 -4.17 0.42 7.29
N ASN A 6 -3.24 1.36 7.49
CA ASN A 6 -3.42 2.57 8.30
C ASN A 6 -3.98 2.25 9.71
N GLY A 7 -3.45 1.21 10.36
CA GLY A 7 -3.93 0.74 11.66
C GLY A 7 -5.24 -0.08 11.65
N GLU A 8 -5.88 -0.28 10.50
CA GLU A 8 -7.13 -1.04 10.39
C GLU A 8 -6.93 -2.43 9.75
N ALA A 9 -7.41 -3.48 10.42
CA ALA A 9 -7.36 -4.83 9.89
C ALA A 9 -8.26 -4.99 8.66
N ARG A 10 -7.72 -5.56 7.58
CA ARG A 10 -8.36 -5.69 6.28
C ARG A 10 -8.06 -7.04 5.63
N ASP A 11 -9.06 -7.62 4.99
CA ASP A 11 -8.87 -8.70 4.03
C ASP A 11 -8.69 -8.12 2.62
N THR A 12 -7.67 -8.60 1.90
CA THR A 12 -7.34 -8.15 0.53
C THR A 12 -7.05 -9.33 -0.39
N ALA A 13 -7.36 -9.17 -1.67
CA ALA A 13 -7.00 -10.12 -2.73
C ALA A 13 -5.71 -9.71 -3.46
N ALA A 14 -5.25 -8.47 -3.26
CA ALA A 14 -4.00 -7.98 -3.82
C ALA A 14 -2.81 -8.84 -3.41
N THR A 15 -1.90 -9.08 -4.35
CA THR A 15 -0.65 -9.84 -4.12
C THR A 15 0.58 -8.94 -4.03
N THR A 16 0.47 -7.67 -4.42
CA THR A 16 1.55 -6.68 -4.42
C THR A 16 1.07 -5.34 -3.88
N ILE A 17 2.01 -4.46 -3.51
CA ILE A 17 1.72 -3.09 -3.06
C ILE A 17 0.89 -2.33 -4.10
N LEU A 18 1.26 -2.40 -5.39
CA LEU A 18 0.50 -1.75 -6.45
C LEU A 18 -0.92 -2.31 -6.55
N GLY A 19 -1.08 -3.63 -6.44
CA GLY A 19 -2.39 -4.27 -6.45
C GLY A 19 -3.28 -3.77 -5.31
N LEU A 20 -2.72 -3.59 -4.11
CA LEU A 20 -3.47 -3.08 -2.95
C LEU A 20 -3.88 -1.63 -3.15
N VAL A 21 -2.96 -0.78 -3.62
CA VAL A 21 -3.26 0.63 -3.93
C VAL A 21 -4.38 0.75 -4.96
N GLN A 22 -4.37 -0.10 -6.00
CA GLN A 22 -5.42 -0.16 -7.02
C GLN A 22 -6.75 -0.71 -6.47
N GLU A 23 -6.71 -1.76 -5.66
CA GLU A 23 -7.89 -2.34 -4.97
C GLU A 23 -8.58 -1.28 -4.10
N LEU A 24 -7.80 -0.42 -3.46
CA LEU A 24 -8.27 0.72 -2.66
C LEU A 24 -8.77 1.91 -3.50
N SER A 25 -8.76 1.80 -4.83
CA SER A 25 -9.14 2.88 -5.77
C SER A 25 -8.31 4.16 -5.56
N LEU A 26 -7.06 4.03 -5.10
CA LEU A 26 -6.15 5.15 -4.94
C LEU A 26 -5.34 5.35 -6.23
N ASP A 27 -5.03 6.60 -6.55
CA ASP A 27 -4.07 6.88 -7.61
C ASP A 27 -2.68 6.48 -7.11
N PRO A 28 -2.02 5.47 -7.71
CA PRO A 28 -0.68 5.12 -7.32
C PRO A 28 0.20 6.34 -7.33
N LYS A 29 0.05 7.28 -8.28
CA LYS A 29 0.89 8.48 -8.47
C LYS A 29 0.88 9.44 -7.28
N LYS A 30 -0.14 9.34 -6.44
CA LYS A 30 -0.35 10.25 -5.31
C LYS A 30 -0.28 9.56 -3.96
N VAL A 31 0.23 8.33 -3.89
CA VAL A 31 0.39 7.61 -2.62
C VAL A 31 1.87 7.31 -2.33
N ALA A 32 2.29 7.61 -1.11
CA ALA A 32 3.49 7.05 -0.50
C ALA A 32 3.10 5.81 0.31
N VAL A 33 3.93 4.77 0.24
CA VAL A 33 3.66 3.49 0.89
C VAL A 33 4.81 3.12 1.80
N GLU A 34 4.48 2.77 3.03
CA GLU A 34 5.36 2.11 3.99
C GLU A 34 4.84 0.69 4.23
N ARG A 35 5.76 -0.27 4.28
CA ARG A 35 5.48 -1.67 4.63
C ARG A 35 6.36 -2.03 5.81
N ASN A 36 5.75 -2.38 6.95
CA ASN A 36 6.45 -2.82 8.15
C ASN A 36 7.58 -1.86 8.60
N LEU A 37 7.30 -0.55 8.64
CA LEU A 37 8.27 0.51 8.97
C LEU A 37 9.34 0.78 7.90
N GLU A 38 9.22 0.18 6.71
CA GLU A 38 10.12 0.42 5.58
C GLU A 38 9.38 1.10 4.42
N ILE A 39 9.88 2.26 3.98
CA ILE A 39 9.33 2.95 2.81
C ILE A 39 9.56 2.11 1.56
N VAL A 40 8.49 1.81 0.82
CA VAL A 40 8.57 1.10 -0.45
C VAL A 40 8.71 2.12 -1.58
N PRO A 41 9.86 2.17 -2.28
CA PRO A 41 10.01 3.03 -3.44
C PRO A 41 8.92 2.79 -4.46
N ARG A 42 8.41 3.87 -5.02
CA ARG A 42 7.33 3.85 -6.02
C ARG A 42 7.57 2.88 -7.18
N SER A 43 8.80 2.84 -7.67
CA SER A 43 9.21 1.95 -8.77
C SER A 43 9.06 0.48 -8.41
N LEU A 44 9.13 0.13 -7.12
CA LEU A 44 9.03 -1.23 -6.62
C LEU A 44 7.60 -1.63 -6.23
N HIS A 45 6.61 -0.73 -6.27
CA HIS A 45 5.23 -1.05 -5.87
C HIS A 45 4.67 -2.27 -6.62
N GLY A 46 5.01 -2.42 -7.91
CA GLY A 46 4.57 -3.56 -8.73
C GLY A 46 5.27 -4.88 -8.40
N GLU A 47 6.45 -4.84 -7.79
CA GLU A 47 7.31 -6.00 -7.53
C GLU A 47 7.29 -6.43 -6.07
N THR A 48 7.04 -5.50 -5.15
CA THR A 48 6.95 -5.77 -3.72
C THR A 48 5.67 -6.56 -3.42
N ALA A 49 5.87 -7.85 -3.14
CA ALA A 49 4.80 -8.75 -2.73
C ALA A 49 4.28 -8.39 -1.33
N LEU A 50 2.97 -8.57 -1.16
CA LEU A 50 2.31 -8.55 0.15
C LEU A 50 2.39 -9.93 0.79
N ALA A 51 2.49 -9.92 2.13
CA ALA A 51 2.42 -11.11 2.96
C ALA A 51 1.32 -10.95 4.02
N GLU A 52 0.79 -12.08 4.47
CA GLU A 52 -0.17 -12.10 5.56
C GLU A 52 0.43 -11.49 6.84
N GLY A 53 -0.35 -10.64 7.50
CA GLY A 53 0.09 -9.90 8.69
C GLY A 53 0.93 -8.65 8.42
N ASP A 54 1.20 -8.30 7.15
CA ASP A 54 1.88 -7.05 6.82
C ASP A 54 1.12 -5.83 7.37
N LYS A 55 1.88 -4.83 7.80
CA LYS A 55 1.38 -3.50 8.18
C LYS A 55 1.73 -2.50 7.10
N ILE A 56 0.71 -1.89 6.52
CA ILE A 56 0.83 -0.98 5.39
C ILE A 56 0.33 0.40 5.80
N GLU A 57 1.21 1.39 5.74
CA GLU A 57 0.80 2.81 5.88
C GLU A 57 0.76 3.46 4.49
N LEU A 58 -0.38 4.08 4.18
CA LEU A 58 -0.69 4.73 2.92
C LEU A 58 -0.99 6.20 3.16
N VAL A 59 -0.07 7.06 2.71
CA VAL A 59 -0.23 8.51 2.80
C VAL A 59 -0.52 9.06 1.42
N GLN A 60 -1.72 9.62 1.24
CA GLN A 60 -2.07 10.34 0.01
C GLN A 60 -1.60 11.77 0.06
N PHE A 61 -0.91 12.19 -1.00
CA PHE A 61 -0.59 13.60 -1.21
C PHE A 61 -1.85 14.35 -1.65
N VAL A 62 -2.36 15.20 -0.76
CA VAL A 62 -3.27 16.28 -1.16
C VAL A 62 -2.45 17.33 -1.89
N GLY A 63 -2.46 17.30 -3.21
CA GLY A 63 -1.69 18.25 -4.02
C GLY A 63 -2.09 19.70 -3.72
N GLY A 64 -1.13 20.48 -3.22
CA GLY A 64 -0.98 21.88 -3.63
C GLY A 64 -0.40 21.90 -5.05
N GLY A 65 -0.88 22.85 -5.87
CA GLY A 65 -0.54 22.97 -7.29
C GLY A 65 0.92 23.29 -7.60
#